data_AF-A0A842WLR9-F1
#
_entry.id   AF-A0A842WLR9-F1
#
_cell.length_a   1.000
_cell.length_b   1.000
_cell.length_c   1.000
_cell.angle_alpha   90.00
_cell.angle_beta   90.00
_cell.angle_gamma   90.00
#
_symmetry.space_group_name_H-M   'P 1'
#
loop_
_entity.id
_entity.type
_entity.pdbx_description
1 polymer ?
#
loop_
_entity_poly.entity_id
_entity_poly.type
_entity_poly.pdbx_seq_one_letter_code
_entity_poly.pdbx_strand_id
1 'polypeptide(L)'
;DFTDTNETNESFLGIGLNVYDTNKFISYLQHPFTEDFPDGLLLVYSLPFFGYWAGYNPLVAPFTQGYELAGPLSLLPQSVFWGIANGLYWIFWLNLVVGMFNVLPMVPLDGGFLFSDAIRRIINRVKGSISEEKRENIVRNVTVFISLLILFVVLFPWFIKYI
;
A
#
# COMPACT_ATOMS: atom_id res chain seq x y z
N ASP A 1 25.88 -28.37 21.34
CA ASP A 1 26.90 -28.47 20.29
C ASP A 1 26.17 -28.41 18.96
N PHE A 2 26.10 -27.23 18.35
CA PHE A 2 25.35 -26.96 17.12
C PHE A 2 26.29 -26.25 16.15
N THR A 3 27.12 -27.04 15.49
CA THR A 3 27.86 -26.64 14.30
C THR A 3 27.30 -27.44 13.13
N ASP A 4 26.41 -26.83 12.36
CA ASP A 4 26.46 -27.01 10.91
C ASP A 4 25.83 -25.79 10.22
N THR A 5 26.66 -25.08 9.48
CA THR A 5 26.36 -23.88 8.71
C THR A 5 26.21 -24.29 7.25
N ASN A 6 25.05 -24.10 6.63
CA ASN A 6 24.91 -23.98 5.16
C ASN A 6 23.46 -23.66 4.71
N GLU A 7 22.86 -22.60 5.24
CA GLU A 7 21.81 -21.89 4.50
C GLU A 7 22.31 -20.48 4.21
N THR A 8 22.89 -20.36 3.04
CA THR A 8 23.40 -19.14 2.44
C THR A 8 22.28 -18.10 2.36
N ASN A 9 22.46 -17.01 3.11
CA ASN A 9 22.05 -15.64 2.80
C ASN A 9 21.10 -15.49 1.60
N GLU A 10 19.82 -15.78 1.80
CA GLU A 10 18.75 -15.26 0.94
C GLU A 10 18.43 -13.82 1.41
N SER A 11 19.45 -12.97 1.44
CA SER A 11 19.32 -11.52 1.60
C SER A 11 18.82 -10.94 0.28
N PHE A 12 17.56 -11.24 -0.06
CA PHE A 12 16.97 -11.00 -1.36
C PHE A 12 16.56 -9.53 -1.54
N LEU A 13 17.46 -8.55 -1.30
CA LEU A 13 17.36 -7.16 -1.79
C LEU A 13 18.47 -6.20 -1.33
N GLY A 14 19.59 -6.65 -0.75
CA GLY A 14 20.69 -5.75 -0.34
C GLY A 14 20.33 -4.74 0.77
N ILE A 15 19.09 -4.73 1.24
CA ILE A 15 18.66 -4.10 2.48
C ILE A 15 18.87 -5.17 3.56
N GLY A 16 19.75 -4.92 4.53
CA GLY A 16 20.20 -5.86 5.57
C GLY A 16 19.16 -6.23 6.62
N LEU A 17 17.93 -6.55 6.19
CA LEU A 17 16.86 -7.03 7.03
C LEU A 17 16.99 -8.55 7.15
N ASN A 18 17.73 -8.99 8.17
CA ASN A 18 17.67 -10.38 8.62
C ASN A 18 16.30 -10.59 9.30
N VAL A 19 15.28 -10.94 8.51
CA VAL A 19 13.90 -11.19 8.97
C VAL A 19 13.81 -12.44 9.88
N TYR A 20 14.92 -13.19 10.00
CA TYR A 20 15.06 -14.33 10.89
C TYR A 20 15.50 -13.97 12.31
N ASP A 21 15.96 -12.73 12.55
CA ASP A 21 16.23 -12.23 13.90
C ASP A 21 14.98 -11.53 14.45
N THR A 22 14.17 -12.27 15.18
CA THR A 22 12.90 -11.80 15.78
C THR A 22 13.10 -10.55 16.63
N ASN A 23 14.21 -10.44 17.36
CA ASN A 23 14.43 -9.28 18.25
C ASN A 23 14.69 -8.01 17.46
N LYS A 24 15.46 -8.12 16.37
CA LYS A 24 15.76 -7.00 15.47
C LYS A 24 14.54 -6.61 14.63
N PHE A 25 13.71 -7.58 14.23
CA PHE A 25 12.44 -7.31 13.56
C PHE A 25 11.47 -6.55 14.48
N ILE A 26 11.35 -6.96 15.74
CA ILE A 26 10.46 -6.31 16.72
C ILE A 26 10.96 -4.89 17.06
N SER A 27 12.27 -4.64 17.16
CA SER A 27 12.80 -3.29 17.41
C SER A 27 12.44 -2.33 16.28
N TYR A 28 12.53 -2.78 15.02
CA TYR A 28 12.09 -1.98 13.86
C TYR A 28 10.59 -1.62 13.89
N LEU A 29 9.73 -2.51 14.43
CA LEU A 29 8.29 -2.23 14.58
C LEU A 29 7.98 -1.27 15.74
N GLN A 30 8.78 -1.29 16.80
CA GLN A 30 8.56 -0.45 17.99
C GLN A 30 9.05 0.98 17.80
N HIS A 31 10.14 1.16 17.05
CA HIS A 31 10.79 2.47 16.84
C HIS A 31 10.94 2.85 15.36
N PRO A 32 9.87 2.79 14.53
CA PRO A 32 9.97 2.92 13.07
C PRO A 32 10.41 4.31 12.58
N PHE A 33 10.33 5.34 13.43
CA PHE A 33 10.65 6.72 13.08
C PHE A 33 11.87 7.31 13.80
N THR A 34 12.47 6.58 14.75
CA THR A 34 13.42 7.18 15.70
C THR A 34 14.81 6.57 15.64
N GLU A 35 14.94 5.25 15.78
CA GLU A 35 16.27 4.62 15.94
C GLU A 35 16.81 4.07 14.61
N ASP A 36 15.93 3.64 13.72
CA ASP A 36 16.28 2.92 12.49
C ASP A 36 15.71 3.58 11.23
N PHE A 37 15.78 4.91 11.12
CA PHE A 37 15.34 5.62 9.92
C PHE A 37 16.40 5.57 8.81
N PRO A 38 16.05 5.25 7.55
CA PRO A 38 14.71 5.02 7.01
C PRO A 38 14.25 3.55 7.04
N ASP A 39 15.10 2.62 7.46
CA ASP A 39 14.89 1.18 7.29
C ASP A 39 13.67 0.63 8.04
N GLY A 40 13.42 1.06 9.27
CA GLY A 40 12.23 0.70 10.06
C GLY A 40 10.94 1.25 9.44
N LEU A 41 10.98 2.47 8.90
CA LEU A 41 9.85 3.06 8.18
C LEU A 41 9.57 2.31 6.88
N LEU A 42 10.63 2.03 6.10
CA LEU A 42 10.54 1.25 4.87
C LEU A 42 10.00 -0.15 5.16
N LEU A 43 10.45 -0.80 6.23
CA LEU A 43 9.93 -2.10 6.66
C LEU A 43 8.44 -2.00 6.95
N VAL A 44 8.00 -1.08 7.82
CA VAL A 44 6.58 -0.92 8.16
C VAL A 44 5.70 -0.68 6.93
N TYR A 45 6.16 0.17 6.00
CA TYR A 45 5.42 0.44 4.77
C TYR A 45 5.41 -0.74 3.79
N SER A 46 6.44 -1.57 3.81
CA SER A 46 6.57 -2.72 2.91
C SER A 46 6.02 -4.02 3.49
N LEU A 47 5.77 -4.12 4.80
CA LEU A 47 5.12 -5.28 5.46
C LEU A 47 3.93 -5.84 4.69
N PRO A 48 2.96 -5.02 4.21
CA PRO A 48 1.83 -5.56 3.48
C PRO A 48 2.18 -6.23 2.15
N PHE A 49 3.33 -5.88 1.59
CA PHE A 49 3.86 -6.41 0.33
C PHE A 49 4.90 -7.51 0.56
N PHE A 50 5.50 -7.62 1.75
CA PHE A 50 6.43 -8.70 2.09
C PHE A 50 5.73 -10.08 2.05
N GLY A 51 4.50 -10.16 2.57
CA GLY A 51 3.68 -11.37 2.51
C GLY A 51 3.32 -11.83 1.08
N TYR A 52 3.42 -10.93 0.09
CA TYR A 52 3.22 -11.30 -1.32
C TYR A 52 4.32 -12.23 -1.83
N TRP A 53 5.56 -12.05 -1.36
CA TRP A 53 6.73 -12.83 -1.79
C TRP A 53 6.99 -14.08 -0.94
N ALA A 54 6.50 -14.09 0.31
CA ALA A 54 6.67 -15.20 1.26
C ALA A 54 5.55 -16.26 1.21
N GLY A 55 4.56 -16.11 0.32
CA GLY A 55 3.49 -17.08 0.10
C GLY A 55 2.11 -16.58 0.51
N TYR A 56 1.58 -15.57 -0.21
CA TYR A 56 0.18 -15.10 -0.27
C TYR A 56 -0.58 -14.86 1.04
N ASN A 57 0.05 -15.04 2.20
CA ASN A 57 -0.54 -14.92 3.51
C ASN A 57 0.37 -14.06 4.39
N PRO A 58 0.04 -12.77 4.57
CA PRO A 58 0.84 -11.82 5.36
C PRO A 58 0.94 -12.16 6.85
N LEU A 59 0.08 -13.02 7.38
CA LEU A 59 0.11 -13.45 8.79
C LEU A 59 0.53 -14.93 8.90
N VAL A 60 1.75 -15.23 8.46
CA VAL A 60 2.39 -16.56 8.60
C VAL A 60 3.72 -16.47 9.35
N ALA A 61 4.28 -17.63 9.71
CA ALA A 61 5.62 -17.68 10.28
C ALA A 61 6.65 -17.00 9.34
N PRO A 62 7.61 -16.21 9.86
CA PRO A 62 7.96 -16.04 11.27
C PRO A 62 7.11 -14.99 12.03
N PHE A 63 6.29 -14.20 11.34
CA PHE A 63 5.56 -13.07 11.94
C PHE A 63 4.58 -13.49 13.04
N THR A 64 4.03 -14.71 12.96
CA THR A 64 3.12 -15.26 13.99
C THR A 64 3.84 -15.88 15.18
N GLN A 65 5.16 -16.10 15.11
CA GLN A 65 5.93 -16.80 16.15
C GLN A 65 6.12 -15.95 17.42
N GLY A 66 6.09 -14.62 17.29
CA GLY A 66 6.16 -13.69 18.43
C GLY A 66 4.82 -13.44 19.12
N TYR A 67 3.72 -14.03 18.65
CA TYR A 67 2.39 -13.80 19.19
C TYR A 67 1.87 -15.05 19.91
N GLU A 68 1.52 -14.89 21.18
CA GLU A 68 0.79 -15.91 21.94
C GLU A 68 -0.71 -15.59 21.95
N LEU A 69 -1.52 -16.58 21.60
CA LEU A 69 -2.97 -16.51 21.69
C LEU A 69 -3.40 -16.55 23.16
N ALA A 70 -3.78 -15.41 23.73
CA ALA A 70 -4.24 -15.30 25.11
C ALA A 70 -5.73 -14.95 25.21
N GLY A 71 -6.37 -15.33 26.33
CA GLY A 71 -7.77 -14.98 26.63
C GLY A 71 -8.81 -15.84 25.89
N PRO A 72 -10.06 -15.36 25.72
CA PRO A 72 -11.15 -16.15 25.12
C PRO A 72 -10.87 -16.64 23.69
N LEU A 73 -9.96 -15.98 22.97
CA LEU A 73 -9.56 -16.33 21.62
C LEU A 73 -8.59 -17.53 21.57
N SER A 74 -7.97 -17.90 22.70
CA SER A 74 -7.12 -19.09 22.79
C SER A 74 -7.92 -20.40 22.73
N LEU A 75 -9.25 -20.33 22.82
CA LEU A 75 -10.16 -21.46 22.65
C LEU A 75 -10.26 -21.89 21.17
N LEU A 76 -9.90 -21.01 20.24
CA LEU A 76 -9.91 -21.32 18.81
C LEU A 76 -8.64 -22.09 18.43
N PRO A 77 -8.73 -23.09 17.53
CA PRO A 77 -7.54 -23.66 16.93
C PRO A 77 -6.68 -22.57 16.28
N GLN A 78 -5.37 -22.60 16.51
CA GLN A 78 -4.43 -21.58 16.02
C GLN A 78 -4.57 -21.35 14.50
N SER A 79 -4.75 -22.42 13.72
CA SER A 79 -4.96 -22.35 12.27
C SER A 79 -6.24 -21.58 11.89
N VAL A 80 -7.31 -21.73 12.66
CA VAL A 80 -8.60 -21.05 12.42
C VAL A 80 -8.48 -19.56 12.74
N PHE A 81 -7.85 -19.22 13.87
CA PHE A 81 -7.63 -17.82 14.24
C PHE A 81 -6.82 -17.08 13.16
N TRP A 82 -5.68 -17.63 12.74
CA TRP A 82 -4.83 -17.00 11.74
C TRP A 82 -5.51 -16.93 10.37
N GLY A 83 -6.33 -17.93 10.01
CA GLY A 83 -7.16 -17.88 8.81
C GLY A 83 -8.14 -16.70 8.82
N ILE A 84 -8.84 -16.46 9.94
CA ILE A 84 -9.76 -15.33 10.10
C ILE A 84 -9.00 -14.01 10.09
N ALA A 85 -7.89 -13.90 10.84
CA ALA A 85 -7.07 -12.70 10.90
C ALA A 85 -6.55 -12.32 9.51
N ASN A 86 -6.07 -13.30 8.74
CA ASN A 86 -5.63 -13.09 7.37
C ASN A 86 -6.79 -12.69 6.45
N GLY A 87 -7.96 -13.30 6.60
CA GLY A 87 -9.17 -12.90 5.86
C GLY A 87 -9.56 -11.45 6.12
N LEU A 88 -9.59 -11.03 7.38
CA LEU A 88 -9.88 -9.63 7.77
C LEU A 88 -8.83 -8.67 7.22
N TYR A 89 -7.56 -9.05 7.30
CA TYR A 89 -6.46 -8.31 6.72
C TYR A 89 -6.69 -8.06 5.22
N TRP A 90 -6.96 -9.12 4.45
CA TRP A 90 -7.20 -8.98 3.01
C TRP A 90 -8.45 -8.17 2.70
N ILE A 91 -9.56 -8.39 3.41
CA ILE A 91 -10.78 -7.60 3.25
C ILE A 91 -10.49 -6.12 3.47
N PHE A 92 -9.78 -5.78 4.55
CA PHE A 92 -9.42 -4.40 4.87
C PHE A 92 -8.60 -3.76 3.74
N TRP A 93 -7.50 -4.41 3.35
CA TRP A 93 -6.58 -3.84 2.36
C TRP A 93 -7.17 -3.78 0.96
N LEU A 94 -7.94 -4.78 0.54
CA LEU A 94 -8.63 -4.76 -0.75
C LEU A 94 -9.66 -3.63 -0.80
N ASN A 95 -10.45 -3.44 0.25
CA ASN A 95 -11.41 -2.34 0.32
C ASN A 95 -10.70 -0.97 0.34
N LEU A 96 -9.57 -0.86 1.05
CA LEU A 96 -8.76 0.36 1.07
C LEU A 96 -8.24 0.69 -0.32
N VAL A 97 -7.62 -0.28 -1.01
CA VAL A 97 -7.06 -0.09 -2.35
C VAL A 97 -8.16 0.26 -3.35
N VAL A 98 -9.28 -0.46 -3.36
CA VAL A 98 -10.44 -0.16 -4.22
C VAL A 98 -10.99 1.25 -3.93
N GLY A 99 -11.12 1.62 -2.65
CA GLY A 99 -11.54 2.96 -2.25
C GLY A 99 -10.58 4.05 -2.74
N MET A 100 -9.27 3.84 -2.62
CA MET A 100 -8.25 4.76 -3.12
C MET A 100 -8.31 4.89 -4.64
N PHE A 101 -8.48 3.79 -5.38
CA PHE A 101 -8.65 3.82 -6.83
C PHE A 101 -9.89 4.60 -7.24
N ASN A 102 -11.02 4.44 -6.55
CA ASN A 102 -12.25 5.18 -6.86
C ASN A 102 -12.12 6.69 -6.65
N VAL A 103 -11.28 7.14 -5.71
CA VAL A 103 -11.08 8.58 -5.41
C VAL A 103 -10.07 9.25 -6.34
N LEU A 104 -9.37 8.50 -7.21
CA LEU A 104 -8.43 9.09 -8.15
C LEU A 104 -9.11 10.11 -9.09
N PRO A 105 -8.43 11.23 -9.42
CA PRO A 105 -8.97 12.27 -10.28
C PRO A 105 -8.89 11.87 -11.77
N MET A 106 -9.57 10.78 -12.12
CA MET A 106 -9.58 10.21 -13.47
C MET A 106 -11.01 9.82 -13.86
N VAL A 107 -11.46 10.21 -15.05
CA VAL A 107 -12.77 9.78 -15.59
C VAL A 107 -12.58 8.41 -16.27
N PRO A 108 -13.37 7.37 -15.96
CA PRO A 108 -14.73 7.38 -15.41
C PRO A 108 -14.86 7.14 -13.89
N LEU A 109 -13.78 7.17 -13.12
CA LEU A 109 -13.82 6.92 -11.67
C LEU A 109 -14.55 8.05 -10.94
N ASP A 110 -15.17 7.73 -9.79
CA ASP A 110 -15.98 8.67 -9.00
C ASP A 110 -15.20 9.94 -8.62
N GLY A 111 -13.91 9.78 -8.31
CA GLY A 111 -12.98 10.86 -8.00
C GLY A 111 -12.75 11.82 -9.16
N GLY A 112 -12.89 11.37 -10.41
CA GLY A 112 -12.78 12.22 -11.60
C GLY A 112 -13.91 13.26 -11.69
N PHE A 113 -15.13 12.86 -11.36
CA PHE A 113 -16.28 13.77 -11.32
C PHE A 113 -16.17 14.75 -10.15
N LEU A 114 -15.87 14.24 -8.94
CA LEU A 114 -15.63 15.08 -7.77
C LEU A 114 -14.51 16.10 -7.99
N PHE A 115 -13.41 15.68 -8.64
CA PHE A 115 -12.32 16.57 -9.02
C PHE A 115 -12.78 17.64 -10.01
N SER A 116 -13.55 17.27 -11.04
CA SER A 116 -14.07 18.24 -12.00
C SER A 116 -14.97 19.30 -11.35
N ASP A 117 -15.78 18.91 -10.36
CA ASP A 117 -16.63 19.83 -9.59
C ASP A 117 -15.80 20.74 -8.67
N ALA A 118 -14.76 20.20 -8.05
CA ALA A 118 -13.81 20.98 -7.26
C ALA A 118 -13.12 22.06 -8.11
N ILE A 119 -12.64 21.69 -9.31
CA ILE A 119 -12.02 22.62 -10.26
C ILE A 119 -13.05 23.68 -10.72
N ARG A 120 -14.28 23.28 -11.03
CA ARG A 120 -15.36 24.21 -11.38
C ARG A 120 -15.60 25.23 -10.28
N ARG A 121 -15.65 24.79 -9.02
CA ARG A 121 -15.82 25.67 -7.85
C ARG A 121 -14.65 26.62 -7.64
N ILE A 122 -13.42 26.15 -7.84
CA ILE A 122 -12.21 26.98 -7.74
C ILE A 122 -12.20 28.06 -8.82
N ILE A 123 -12.49 27.70 -10.08
CA ILE A 123 -12.55 28.66 -11.19
C ILE A 123 -13.62 29.72 -10.93
N ASN A 124 -14.79 29.33 -10.41
CA ASN A 124 -15.85 30.28 -10.06
C ASN A 124 -15.42 31.30 -9.00
N ARG A 125 -14.66 30.86 -8.00
CA ARG A 125 -14.16 31.74 -6.94
C ARG A 125 -13.07 32.70 -7.44
N VAL A 126 -12.21 32.26 -8.37
CA VAL A 126 -11.04 33.04 -8.82
C VAL A 126 -11.36 33.92 -10.04
N LYS A 127 -12.21 33.45 -10.96
CA LYS A 127 -12.53 34.14 -12.22
C LYS A 127 -14.05 34.16 -12.43
N GLY A 128 -14.76 34.86 -11.56
CA GLY A 128 -16.22 34.97 -11.58
C GLY A 128 -16.83 35.63 -12.83
N SER A 129 -16.01 36.16 -13.76
CA SER A 129 -16.46 36.85 -14.98
C SER A 129 -16.27 36.04 -16.28
N ILE A 130 -15.94 34.75 -16.22
CA ILE A 130 -15.83 33.90 -17.42
C ILE A 130 -17.23 33.40 -17.81
N SER A 131 -17.50 33.30 -19.11
CA SER A 131 -18.72 32.65 -19.61
C SER A 131 -18.80 31.18 -19.16
N GLU A 132 -20.01 30.73 -18.85
CA GLU A 132 -20.31 29.36 -18.43
C GLU A 132 -19.67 28.33 -19.37
N GLU A 133 -19.88 28.47 -20.68
CA GLU A 133 -19.34 27.59 -21.71
C GLU A 133 -17.81 27.49 -21.69
N LYS A 134 -17.12 28.63 -21.53
CA LYS A 134 -15.64 28.65 -21.52
C LYS A 134 -15.10 28.00 -20.25
N ARG A 135 -15.81 28.12 -19.13
CA ARG A 135 -15.48 27.42 -17.89
C ARG A 135 -15.62 25.91 -18.04
N GLU A 136 -16.73 25.43 -18.59
CA GLU A 136 -16.95 23.99 -18.79
C GLU A 136 -15.89 23.37 -19.69
N ASN A 137 -15.52 24.08 -20.77
CA ASN A 137 -14.44 23.66 -21.65
C ASN A 137 -13.09 23.57 -20.93
N ILE A 138 -12.76 24.54 -20.06
CA ILE A 138 -11.53 24.51 -19.27
C ILE A 138 -11.56 23.33 -18.29
N VAL A 139 -12.63 23.16 -17.52
CA VAL A 139 -12.77 22.07 -16.55
C VAL A 139 -12.63 20.73 -17.26
N ARG A 140 -13.36 20.52 -18.36
CA ARG A 140 -13.29 19.28 -19.16
C ARG A 140 -11.88 19.00 -19.66
N ASN A 141 -11.22 20.00 -20.26
CA ASN A 141 -9.87 19.82 -20.80
C ASN A 141 -8.86 19.49 -19.70
N VAL A 142 -8.96 20.16 -18.54
CA VAL A 142 -8.09 19.88 -17.39
C VAL A 142 -8.35 18.47 -16.86
N THR A 143 -9.60 18.08 -16.66
CA THR A 143 -9.94 16.74 -16.16
C THR A 143 -9.48 15.64 -17.12
N VAL A 144 -9.68 15.81 -18.43
CA VAL A 144 -9.20 14.85 -19.45
C VAL A 144 -7.68 14.80 -19.47
N PHE A 145 -7.00 15.95 -19.43
CA PHE A 145 -5.54 15.99 -19.40
C PHE A 145 -4.97 15.28 -18.17
N ILE A 146 -5.50 15.54 -16.97
CA ILE A 146 -5.09 14.86 -15.74
C ILE A 146 -5.38 13.36 -15.81
N SER A 147 -6.54 12.97 -16.34
CA SER A 147 -6.90 11.57 -16.54
C SER A 147 -5.88 10.86 -17.44
N LEU A 148 -5.53 11.47 -18.58
CA LEU A 148 -4.55 10.93 -19.52
C LEU A 148 -3.13 10.91 -18.95
N LEU A 149 -2.76 11.92 -18.17
CA LEU A 149 -1.46 11.97 -17.49
C LEU A 149 -1.31 10.81 -16.49
N ILE A 150 -2.34 10.57 -15.67
CA ILE A 150 -2.32 9.47 -14.71
C ILE A 150 -2.28 8.13 -15.44
N LEU A 151 -3.09 7.97 -16.49
CA LEU A 151 -3.05 6.78 -17.35
C LEU A 151 -1.66 6.55 -17.93
N PHE A 152 -1.02 7.60 -18.44
CA PHE A 152 0.34 7.54 -18.94
C PHE A 152 1.32 7.09 -17.85
N VAL A 153 1.30 7.70 -16.67
CA VAL A 153 2.18 7.33 -15.55
C VAL A 153 2.00 5.87 -15.13
N VAL A 154 0.76 5.38 -15.09
CA VAL A 154 0.46 3.98 -14.75
C VAL A 154 0.97 3.01 -15.82
N LEU A 155 0.87 3.37 -17.10
CA LEU A 155 1.32 2.53 -18.22
C LEU A 155 2.82 2.69 -18.54
N PHE A 156 3.44 3.78 -18.08
CA PHE A 156 4.83 4.12 -18.37
C PHE A 156 5.84 3.02 -18.04
N PRO A 157 5.77 2.33 -16.87
CA PRO A 157 6.67 1.22 -16.56
C PRO A 157 6.60 0.08 -17.59
N TRP A 158 5.44 -0.15 -18.19
CA TRP A 158 5.28 -1.15 -19.25
C TRP A 158 6.01 -0.75 -20.52
N PHE A 159 5.99 0.53 -20.91
CA PHE A 159 6.72 1.03 -22.07
C PHE A 159 8.24 0.94 -21.89
N ILE A 160 8.76 1.28 -20.71
CA ILE A 160 10.19 1.19 -20.39
C ILE A 160 10.73 -0.23 -20.54
N LYS A 161 9.92 -1.26 -20.27
CA LYS A 161 10.34 -2.66 -20.43
C LYS A 161 10.72 -3.04 -21.88
N TYR A 162 10.21 -2.33 -22.87
CA TYR A 162 10.41 -2.64 -24.29
C TYR A 162 11.40 -1.71 -25.01
N ILE A 163 12.06 -0.82 -24.27
CA ILE A 163 13.14 0.06 -24.73
C ILE A 163 14.46 -0.55 -24.25
#